data_AF-A0A8B9L2B4-F1
#
_entry.id   AF-A0A8B9L2B4-F1
#
_cell.length_a   1.000
_cell.length_b   1.000
_cell.length_c   1.000
_cell.angle_alpha   90.00
_cell.angle_beta   90.00
_cell.angle_gamma   90.00
#
_symmetry.space_group_name_H-M   'P 1'
#
loop_
_entity.id
_entity.type
_entity.pdbx_description
1 polymer ?
#
loop_
_entity_poly.entity_id
_entity_poly.type
_entity_poly.pdbx_seq_one_letter_code
_entity_poly.pdbx_strand_id
1 'polypeptide(L)'
;MTDQGNNNQNISGNPFAALFSSIADAKQFASGQKLQQQADPPSEDSGESQSESDNSVSDSIEDNDDSVAEISRSFRSRQELCEQLNVNHMIQRIFLITLDNSDPSLRSGNGIPPRCVYLEETAADLDGQDWLDMDTIEQAIFSRLLLLEPGNHLIYMTSCTASNLSADRDAGEKRAVPYLYACYQRAKEEVTKVPEKLLSYAVRCKNLTVSNARTVLLTPEIYISQNVYEQLLDLLLEAVNGAQMEEVVEFLEEVIVGLLADQEVRSFGEVMVPVFDIFQGRIKDLDLCQLLLYSYLDILLYFSRQKDISKVLVEHIQPKDPSNGLQYQKTLLGTVLNISCLLKTPGVVESHGFFLNPSRSSPQEMKIQESNIHQVSFTQQLCSTISGFTLSD
;
A
#
# COMPACT_ATOMS: atom_id res chain seq x y z
N MET A 1 35.35 34.27 50.91
CA MET A 1 34.62 34.67 49.68
C MET A 1 33.99 33.41 49.12
N THR A 2 32.98 32.90 49.83
CA THR A 2 31.53 33.08 49.57
C THR A 2 31.04 32.21 48.41
N ASP A 3 30.73 30.97 48.81
CA ASP A 3 29.56 30.22 48.36
C ASP A 3 28.37 31.12 48.10
N GLN A 4 27.78 31.03 46.90
CA GLN A 4 26.35 31.20 46.70
C GLN A 4 25.85 30.24 45.62
N GLY A 5 25.31 29.11 46.08
CA GLY A 5 23.90 28.81 45.83
C GLY A 5 23.54 28.26 44.45
N ASN A 6 23.87 27.00 44.25
CA ASN A 6 23.24 26.10 43.31
C ASN A 6 21.71 26.03 43.58
N ASN A 7 20.90 26.83 42.86
CA ASN A 7 19.43 26.85 42.99
C ASN A 7 18.71 26.05 41.89
N ASN A 8 19.30 24.92 41.46
CA ASN A 8 18.63 23.91 40.64
C ASN A 8 17.90 22.88 41.52
N GLN A 9 17.07 23.34 42.46
CA GLN A 9 16.20 22.45 43.22
C GLN A 9 14.74 22.66 42.80
N ASN A 10 14.19 21.61 42.17
CA ASN A 10 12.78 21.35 41.87
C ASN A 10 12.11 22.10 40.71
N ILE A 11 12.68 22.02 39.51
CA ILE A 11 11.92 22.26 38.26
C ILE A 11 11.41 20.95 37.64
N SER A 12 12.05 19.81 37.92
CA SER A 12 11.66 18.50 37.37
C SER A 12 10.34 17.94 37.91
N GLY A 13 9.72 18.60 38.90
CA GLY A 13 8.39 18.26 39.42
C GLY A 13 7.31 19.29 39.09
N ASN A 14 7.63 20.36 38.36
CA ASN A 14 6.67 21.39 38.00
C ASN A 14 6.08 21.09 36.60
N PRO A 15 4.78 20.78 36.47
CA PRO A 15 4.16 20.48 35.17
C PRO A 15 4.18 21.66 34.19
N PHE A 16 4.48 22.87 34.67
CA PHE A 16 4.59 24.09 33.87
C PHE A 16 6.03 24.46 33.49
N ALA A 17 7.02 23.63 33.84
CA ALA A 17 8.43 23.88 33.50
C ALA A 17 8.68 24.01 31.99
N ALA A 18 7.87 23.35 31.16
CA ALA A 18 7.96 23.41 29.70
C ALA A 18 7.41 24.72 29.09
N LEU A 19 6.68 25.53 29.85
CA LEU A 19 6.11 26.80 29.36
C LEU A 19 7.15 27.94 29.29
N PHE A 20 8.31 27.76 29.92
CA PHE A 20 9.33 28.79 29.97
C PHE A 20 10.66 28.22 29.49
N SER A 21 11.29 28.92 28.55
CA SER A 21 12.58 28.51 27.99
C SER A 21 13.72 28.63 29.02
N SER A 22 13.52 29.42 30.08
CA SER A 22 14.46 29.56 31.20
C SER A 22 13.79 30.08 32.48
N ILE A 23 14.49 30.00 33.62
CA ILE A 23 14.04 30.57 34.90
C ILE A 23 13.92 32.10 34.84
N ALA A 24 14.74 32.76 34.01
CA ALA A 24 14.68 34.20 33.81
C ALA A 24 13.36 34.62 33.13
N ASP A 25 12.93 33.83 32.13
CA ASP A 25 11.64 33.95 31.44
C ASP A 25 10.46 33.83 32.43
N ALA A 26 10.51 32.81 33.28
CA ALA A 26 9.49 32.58 34.30
C ALA A 26 9.41 33.73 35.32
N LYS A 27 10.56 34.30 35.72
CA LYS A 27 10.61 35.45 36.64
C LYS A 27 10.11 36.73 35.99
N GLN A 28 10.41 36.96 34.71
CA GLN A 28 9.89 38.10 33.96
C GLN A 28 8.37 38.05 33.86
N PHE A 29 7.82 36.87 33.53
CA PHE A 29 6.37 36.66 33.49
C PHE A 29 5.70 36.94 34.84
N ALA A 30 6.28 36.43 35.94
CA ALA A 30 5.77 36.68 37.30
C ALA A 30 5.86 38.17 37.72
N SER A 31 6.89 38.90 37.27
CA SER A 31 6.99 40.34 37.53
C SER A 31 6.00 41.18 36.73
N GLY A 32 5.59 40.72 35.54
CA GLY A 32 4.59 41.39 34.70
C GLY A 32 3.19 41.42 35.33
N GLN A 33 2.80 40.36 36.05
CA GLN A 33 1.50 40.33 36.75
C GLN A 33 1.43 41.28 37.95
N LYS A 34 2.55 41.54 38.64
CA LYS A 34 2.56 42.45 39.79
C LYS A 34 2.32 43.92 39.43
N LEU A 35 2.59 44.31 38.19
CA LEU A 35 2.40 45.68 37.71
C LEU A 35 0.93 46.01 37.36
N GLN A 36 0.04 45.01 37.30
CA GLN A 36 -1.38 45.19 36.98
C GLN A 36 -2.30 45.34 38.21
N GLN A 37 -1.76 45.24 39.43
CA GLN A 37 -2.54 45.34 40.68
C GLN A 37 -2.28 46.61 41.51
N GLN A 38 -1.55 47.61 40.99
CA GLN A 38 -1.34 48.89 41.68
C GLN A 38 -1.71 50.07 40.79
N ALA A 39 -2.99 50.44 40.80
CA ALA A 39 -3.44 51.78 40.43
C ALA A 39 -4.56 52.22 41.41
N ASP A 40 -4.33 53.39 42.02
CA ASP A 40 -5.24 54.27 42.79
C ASP A 40 -5.36 54.10 44.34
N PRO A 41 -5.63 55.18 45.13
CA PRO A 41 -4.61 56.07 45.74
C PRO A 41 -4.79 56.25 47.28
N PRO A 42 -4.01 57.11 47.98
CA PRO A 42 -3.79 57.01 49.44
C PRO A 42 -4.54 58.06 50.29
N SER A 43 -4.85 57.72 51.56
CA SER A 43 -4.88 58.69 52.68
C SER A 43 -5.03 58.05 54.07
N GLU A 44 -4.46 58.76 55.04
CA GLU A 44 -4.05 58.43 56.41
C GLU A 44 -5.16 58.28 57.48
N ASP A 45 -4.81 57.51 58.50
CA ASP A 45 -4.85 57.85 59.95
C ASP A 45 -5.74 57.01 60.89
N SER A 46 -5.05 56.60 61.97
CA SER A 46 -5.41 56.20 63.34
C SER A 46 -6.79 55.61 63.73
N GLY A 47 -6.73 54.58 64.59
CA GLY A 47 -7.69 54.46 65.71
C GLY A 47 -8.36 53.10 65.92
N GLU A 48 -8.16 52.55 67.12
CA GLU A 48 -8.72 51.33 67.71
C GLU A 48 -10.25 51.12 67.66
N SER A 49 -10.65 49.85 67.79
CA SER A 49 -11.81 49.31 68.55
C SER A 49 -13.02 48.77 67.78
N GLN A 50 -13.24 47.47 68.02
CA GLN A 50 -14.49 46.72 68.24
C GLN A 50 -15.79 47.01 67.44
N SER A 51 -16.39 45.87 67.07
CA SER A 51 -17.83 45.53 67.14
C SER A 51 -18.57 45.34 65.81
N GLU A 52 -19.53 44.44 65.94
CA GLU A 52 -20.29 43.70 64.94
C GLU A 52 -21.06 44.58 63.93
N SER A 53 -21.15 44.12 62.68
CA SER A 53 -22.43 44.07 61.97
C SER A 53 -22.30 43.32 60.65
N ASP A 54 -23.31 42.46 60.44
CA ASP A 54 -23.63 41.82 59.18
C ASP A 54 -23.81 42.85 58.06
N ASN A 55 -23.13 42.63 56.93
CA ASN A 55 -23.70 42.87 55.61
C ASN A 55 -22.91 42.14 54.52
N SER A 56 -23.59 41.17 53.91
CA SER A 56 -23.61 40.82 52.49
C SER A 56 -22.63 41.57 51.58
N VAL A 57 -21.60 40.85 51.10
CA VAL A 57 -21.26 40.72 49.67
C VAL A 57 -20.56 39.36 49.51
N SER A 58 -21.23 38.42 48.85
CA SER A 58 -20.58 37.20 48.38
C SER A 58 -19.91 37.57 47.06
N ASP A 59 -18.62 37.93 47.13
CA ASP A 59 -17.80 38.09 45.92
C ASP A 59 -17.67 36.71 45.26
N SER A 60 -18.52 36.50 44.28
CA SER A 60 -18.54 35.36 43.39
C SER A 60 -17.34 35.51 42.47
N ILE A 61 -16.24 34.84 42.82
CA ILE A 61 -15.14 34.56 41.89
C ILE A 61 -15.67 33.47 40.94
N GLU A 62 -16.52 33.83 39.98
CA GLU A 62 -17.04 32.93 38.95
C GLU A 62 -16.64 33.33 37.51
N ASP A 63 -15.76 34.33 37.34
CA ASP A 63 -15.39 34.83 36.00
C ASP A 63 -14.08 34.25 35.41
N ASN A 64 -13.53 33.15 35.95
CA ASN A 64 -12.28 32.57 35.45
C ASN A 64 -12.34 31.09 35.05
N ASP A 65 -13.49 30.43 35.16
CA ASP A 65 -13.65 29.01 34.77
C ASP A 65 -13.96 28.84 33.26
N ASP A 66 -14.62 29.84 32.66
CA ASP A 66 -14.91 29.83 31.22
C ASP A 66 -13.64 29.94 30.36
N SER A 67 -12.63 30.68 30.81
CA SER A 67 -11.38 30.84 30.06
C SER A 67 -10.57 29.54 30.00
N VAL A 68 -10.53 28.76 31.10
CA VAL A 68 -9.82 27.47 31.16
C VAL A 68 -10.59 26.40 30.39
N ALA A 69 -11.92 26.41 30.46
CA ALA A 69 -12.77 25.53 29.66
C ALA A 69 -12.68 25.83 28.15
N GLU A 70 -12.60 27.10 27.76
CA GLU A 70 -12.44 27.55 26.38
C GLU A 70 -11.03 27.25 25.85
N ILE A 71 -9.98 27.47 26.66
CA ILE A 71 -8.62 27.07 26.36
C ILE A 71 -8.55 25.55 26.18
N SER A 72 -9.14 24.77 27.08
CA SER A 72 -9.19 23.30 26.99
C SER A 72 -9.96 22.81 25.76
N ARG A 73 -11.08 23.47 25.39
CA ARG A 73 -11.80 23.23 24.14
C ARG A 73 -10.95 23.58 22.91
N SER A 74 -10.20 24.69 22.95
CA SER A 74 -9.29 25.09 21.87
C SER A 74 -8.11 24.12 21.69
N PHE A 75 -7.59 23.56 22.79
CA PHE A 75 -6.53 22.56 22.75
C PHE A 75 -7.03 21.21 22.25
N ARG A 76 -8.23 20.77 22.67
CA ARG A 76 -8.86 19.55 22.15
C ARG A 76 -9.16 19.67 20.65
N SER A 77 -9.76 20.78 20.22
CA SER A 77 -10.02 21.02 18.79
C SER A 77 -8.74 21.12 17.96
N ARG A 78 -7.66 21.72 18.48
CA ARG A 78 -6.34 21.69 17.80
C ARG A 78 -5.74 20.28 17.75
N GLN A 79 -5.90 19.48 18.80
CA GLN A 79 -5.41 18.11 18.83
C GLN A 79 -6.17 17.24 17.82
N GLU A 80 -7.49 17.36 17.79
CA GLU A 80 -8.36 16.68 16.81
C GLU A 80 -8.00 17.08 15.38
N LEU A 81 -7.80 18.38 15.12
CA LEU A 81 -7.37 18.87 13.80
C LEU A 81 -5.99 18.32 13.40
N CYS A 82 -5.03 18.27 14.33
CA CYS A 82 -3.73 17.66 14.10
C CYS A 82 -3.83 16.16 13.80
N GLU A 83 -4.72 15.44 14.49
CA GLU A 83 -4.94 14.01 14.26
C GLU A 83 -5.56 13.75 12.89
N GLN A 84 -6.57 14.52 12.52
CA GLN A 84 -7.19 14.48 11.20
C GLN A 84 -6.18 14.78 10.08
N LEU A 85 -5.33 15.79 10.26
CA LEU A 85 -4.27 16.10 9.31
C LEU A 85 -3.26 14.94 9.17
N ASN A 86 -2.90 14.30 10.29
CA ASN A 86 -2.00 13.15 10.25
C ASN A 86 -2.62 11.94 9.56
N VAL A 87 -3.92 11.70 9.76
CA VAL A 87 -4.67 10.66 9.05
C VAL A 87 -4.71 10.96 7.56
N ASN A 88 -5.04 12.19 7.16
CA ASN A 88 -5.03 12.62 5.77
C ASN A 88 -3.65 12.39 5.11
N HIS A 89 -2.57 12.86 5.74
CA HIS A 89 -1.21 12.66 5.20
C HIS A 89 -0.83 11.18 5.10
N MET A 90 -1.22 10.36 6.08
CA MET A 90 -0.99 8.92 6.03
C MET A 90 -1.74 8.27 4.85
N ILE A 91 -3.02 8.62 4.67
CA ILE A 91 -3.82 8.17 3.53
C ILE A 91 -3.15 8.60 2.21
N GLN A 92 -2.74 9.86 2.10
CA GLN A 92 -2.05 10.38 0.92
C GLN A 92 -0.75 9.62 0.64
N ARG A 93 0.07 9.30 1.66
CA ARG A 93 1.28 8.48 1.47
C ARG A 93 0.97 7.06 0.98
N ILE A 94 -0.08 6.44 1.48
CA ILE A 94 -0.44 5.06 1.13
C ILE A 94 -1.03 4.99 -0.29
N PHE A 95 -2.01 5.83 -0.58
CA PHE A 95 -2.82 5.75 -1.79
C PHE A 95 -2.40 6.74 -2.90
N LEU A 96 -1.57 7.73 -2.59
CA LEU A 96 -1.12 8.74 -3.56
C LEU A 96 -2.30 9.46 -4.25
N ILE A 97 -3.33 9.76 -3.48
CA ILE A 97 -4.53 10.50 -3.90
C ILE A 97 -4.76 11.70 -2.99
N THR A 98 -5.48 12.70 -3.46
CA THR A 98 -5.79 13.91 -2.69
C THR A 98 -7.08 14.57 -3.15
N LEU A 99 -7.76 15.27 -2.24
CA LEU A 99 -8.88 16.17 -2.50
C LEU A 99 -8.48 17.65 -2.47
N ASP A 100 -7.26 17.93 -2.00
CA ASP A 100 -6.69 19.27 -1.98
C ASP A 100 -6.02 19.56 -3.34
N ASN A 101 -6.39 20.68 -3.97
CA ASN A 101 -5.75 21.25 -5.17
C ASN A 101 -5.20 22.68 -4.95
N SER A 102 -4.97 23.06 -3.70
CA SER A 102 -4.30 24.29 -3.32
C SER A 102 -2.83 24.33 -3.79
N ASP A 103 -2.26 25.54 -3.78
CA ASP A 103 -0.87 25.77 -4.16
C ASP A 103 0.08 24.90 -3.29
N PRO A 104 1.01 24.14 -3.89
CA PRO A 104 1.96 23.30 -3.16
C PRO A 104 2.79 24.06 -2.10
N SER A 105 2.98 25.37 -2.27
CA SER A 105 3.68 26.23 -1.30
C SER A 105 2.91 26.46 0.00
N LEU A 106 1.59 26.26 -0.01
CA LEU A 106 0.73 26.35 1.17
C LEU A 106 0.68 25.04 1.96
N ARG A 107 1.19 23.94 1.39
CA ARG A 107 1.18 22.61 2.00
C ARG A 107 2.35 22.45 2.96
N SER A 108 2.10 21.93 4.15
CA SER A 108 3.16 21.61 5.10
C SER A 108 3.97 20.41 4.57
N GLY A 109 5.20 20.65 4.12
CA GLY A 109 6.05 19.64 3.46
C GLY A 109 6.53 18.46 4.34
N ASN A 110 6.07 18.34 5.58
CA ASN A 110 6.51 17.26 6.46
C ASN A 110 5.70 15.98 6.19
N GLY A 111 6.31 15.04 5.46
CA GLY A 111 5.81 13.67 5.34
C GLY A 111 4.66 13.48 4.35
N ILE A 112 4.41 14.43 3.45
CA ILE A 112 3.48 14.25 2.33
C ILE A 112 4.23 13.68 1.11
N PRO A 113 3.60 12.79 0.31
CA PRO A 113 4.22 12.30 -0.92
C PRO A 113 4.43 13.46 -1.91
N PRO A 114 5.41 13.40 -2.83
CA PRO A 114 5.68 14.49 -3.77
C PRO A 114 4.59 14.66 -4.85
N ARG A 115 3.88 13.58 -5.19
CA ARG A 115 2.84 13.53 -6.21
C ARG A 115 1.63 12.78 -5.68
N CYS A 116 0.45 13.30 -6.01
CA CYS A 116 -0.81 12.61 -5.83
C CYS A 116 -1.69 12.80 -7.07
N VAL A 117 -2.65 11.90 -7.23
CA VAL A 117 -3.78 12.08 -8.14
C VAL A 117 -4.85 12.90 -7.44
N TYR A 118 -5.23 14.03 -8.05
CA TYR A 118 -6.35 14.84 -7.60
C TYR A 118 -7.67 14.22 -8.05
N LEU A 119 -8.56 13.96 -7.10
CA LEU A 119 -9.89 13.39 -7.38
C LEU A 119 -10.91 14.52 -7.47
N GLU A 120 -10.97 15.18 -8.63
CA GLU A 120 -11.80 16.36 -8.88
C GLU A 120 -13.29 16.11 -8.60
N GLU A 121 -13.86 15.02 -9.12
CA GLU A 121 -15.27 14.68 -8.93
C GLU A 121 -15.58 14.38 -7.45
N THR A 122 -14.74 13.60 -6.78
CA THR A 122 -14.89 13.29 -5.35
C THR A 122 -14.78 14.55 -4.48
N ALA A 123 -13.87 15.47 -4.82
CA ALA A 123 -13.71 16.73 -4.09
C ALA A 123 -14.92 17.66 -4.28
N ALA A 124 -15.53 17.66 -5.47
CA ALA A 124 -16.73 18.44 -5.75
C ALA A 124 -17.96 17.93 -4.97
N ASP A 125 -18.06 16.62 -4.75
CA ASP A 125 -19.19 15.99 -4.04
C ASP A 125 -19.16 16.20 -2.51
N LEU A 126 -18.00 16.57 -1.94
CA LEU A 126 -17.80 16.65 -0.49
C LEU A 126 -17.94 18.07 0.08
N ASP A 127 -18.63 18.97 -0.61
CA ASP A 127 -19.08 20.29 -0.12
C ASP A 127 -18.03 21.08 0.70
N GLY A 128 -16.81 21.21 0.16
CA GLY A 128 -15.73 22.01 0.74
C GLY A 128 -14.78 21.26 1.67
N GLN A 129 -14.96 19.95 1.85
CA GLN A 129 -13.93 19.09 2.45
C GLN A 129 -12.81 18.80 1.44
N ASP A 130 -11.59 19.24 1.76
CA ASP A 130 -10.38 19.07 0.94
C ASP A 130 -9.38 18.06 1.54
N TRP A 131 -9.75 17.39 2.63
CA TRP A 131 -8.96 16.31 3.26
C TRP A 131 -9.63 14.95 3.12
N LEU A 132 -8.81 13.90 3.11
CA LEU A 132 -9.27 12.52 3.19
C LEU A 132 -9.32 12.05 4.64
N ASP A 133 -10.38 11.33 4.99
CA ASP A 133 -10.56 10.67 6.27
C ASP A 133 -11.04 9.22 6.08
N MET A 134 -11.29 8.54 7.19
CA MET A 134 -11.66 7.12 7.17
C MET A 134 -13.07 6.85 6.68
N ASP A 135 -13.92 7.87 6.58
CA ASP A 135 -15.30 7.73 6.13
C ASP A 135 -15.39 7.94 4.61
N THR A 136 -14.50 8.76 4.05
CA THR A 136 -14.44 9.09 2.62
C THR A 136 -13.45 8.23 1.82
N ILE A 137 -12.47 7.60 2.47
CA ILE A 137 -11.35 6.94 1.77
C ILE A 137 -11.78 5.79 0.84
N GLU A 138 -12.82 5.03 1.21
CA GLU A 138 -13.24 3.89 0.38
C GLU A 138 -13.80 4.36 -0.97
N GLN A 139 -14.65 5.40 -0.96
CA GLN A 139 -15.15 6.05 -2.17
C GLN A 139 -14.02 6.69 -2.98
N ALA A 140 -13.04 7.30 -2.31
CA ALA A 140 -11.89 7.93 -2.97
C ALA A 140 -11.00 6.90 -3.69
N ILE A 141 -10.72 5.75 -3.07
CA ILE A 141 -9.97 4.65 -3.71
C ILE A 141 -10.75 4.11 -4.91
N PHE A 142 -12.05 3.89 -4.76
CA PHE A 142 -12.89 3.41 -5.86
C PHE A 142 -12.86 4.38 -7.05
N SER A 143 -13.05 5.67 -6.80
CA SER A 143 -12.96 6.73 -7.81
C SER A 143 -11.60 6.73 -8.50
N ARG A 144 -10.51 6.62 -7.72
CA ARG A 144 -9.14 6.53 -8.24
C ARG A 144 -8.92 5.32 -9.16
N LEU A 145 -9.51 4.16 -8.85
CA LEU A 145 -9.36 2.94 -9.65
C LEU A 145 -10.17 2.99 -10.96
N LEU A 146 -11.24 3.79 -11.01
CA LEU A 146 -12.06 3.97 -12.21
C LEU A 146 -11.52 5.01 -13.19
N LEU A 147 -10.52 5.81 -12.79
CA LEU A 147 -9.86 6.75 -13.69
C LEU A 147 -9.13 6.01 -14.82
N LEU A 148 -9.50 6.31 -16.07
CA LEU A 148 -8.86 5.73 -17.26
C LEU A 148 -7.40 6.15 -17.42
N GLU A 149 -7.11 7.42 -17.11
CA GLU A 149 -5.77 8.02 -17.21
C GLU A 149 -5.44 8.81 -15.92
N PRO A 150 -5.06 8.12 -14.85
CA PRO A 150 -4.73 8.78 -13.58
C PRO A 150 -3.56 9.76 -13.71
N GLY A 151 -2.63 9.50 -14.63
CA GLY A 151 -1.51 10.38 -14.95
C GLY A 151 -1.91 11.80 -15.38
N ASN A 152 -3.10 11.98 -15.96
CA ASN A 152 -3.59 13.30 -16.38
C ASN A 152 -4.07 14.16 -15.20
N HIS A 153 -4.23 13.56 -14.02
CA HIS A 153 -4.77 14.19 -12.81
C HIS A 153 -3.68 14.38 -11.74
N LEU A 154 -2.41 14.24 -12.13
CA LEU A 154 -1.29 14.37 -11.21
C LEU A 154 -1.06 15.83 -10.82
N ILE A 155 -0.99 16.07 -9.52
CA ILE A 155 -0.60 17.37 -8.96
C ILE A 155 0.68 17.25 -8.14
N TYR A 156 1.39 18.37 -8.03
CA TYR A 156 2.51 18.48 -7.09
C TYR A 156 1.97 18.69 -5.68
N MET A 157 2.50 17.95 -4.72
CA MET A 157 2.15 18.12 -3.30
C MET A 157 3.18 18.96 -2.54
N THR A 158 4.38 19.13 -3.12
CA THR A 158 5.48 19.88 -2.53
C THR A 158 6.00 20.90 -3.53
N SER A 159 6.57 22.01 -3.05
CA SER A 159 7.12 23.09 -3.89
C SER A 159 8.38 22.71 -4.70
N CYS A 160 8.80 21.44 -4.68
CA CYS A 160 9.99 21.00 -5.38
C CYS A 160 9.73 20.97 -6.90
N THR A 161 10.47 21.79 -7.64
CA THR A 161 10.34 21.97 -9.09
C THR A 161 11.11 20.92 -9.91
N ALA A 162 11.85 20.02 -9.26
CA ALA A 162 12.57 18.96 -9.95
C ALA A 162 11.60 17.87 -10.43
N SER A 163 11.71 17.47 -11.70
CA SER A 163 10.94 16.36 -12.27
C SER A 163 11.26 15.07 -11.51
N ASN A 164 10.26 14.47 -10.85
CA ASN A 164 10.38 13.19 -10.18
C ASN A 164 9.63 12.12 -10.96
N LEU A 165 10.28 11.59 -12.00
CA LEU A 165 9.69 10.59 -12.89
C LEU A 165 9.20 9.32 -12.16
N SER A 166 9.86 8.95 -11.05
CA SER A 166 9.41 7.82 -10.23
C SER A 166 8.09 8.14 -9.54
N ALA A 167 7.98 9.31 -8.90
CA ALA A 167 6.74 9.71 -8.24
C ALA A 167 5.58 9.87 -9.22
N ASP A 168 5.86 10.39 -10.41
CA ASP A 168 4.86 10.52 -11.49
C ASP A 168 4.36 9.14 -11.92
N ARG A 169 5.26 8.18 -12.11
CA ARG A 169 4.92 6.78 -12.43
C ARG A 169 4.10 6.13 -11.31
N ASP A 170 4.54 6.27 -10.06
CA ASP A 170 3.94 5.56 -8.93
C ASP A 170 2.53 6.09 -8.61
N ALA A 171 2.34 7.43 -8.62
CA ALA A 171 1.02 8.03 -8.44
C ALA A 171 0.13 7.84 -9.68
N GLY A 172 0.72 7.84 -10.87
CA GLY A 172 0.03 7.71 -12.15
C GLY A 172 -0.25 6.28 -12.62
N GLU A 173 0.07 5.24 -11.84
CA GLU A 173 -0.13 3.84 -12.23
C GLU A 173 -1.60 3.60 -12.62
N LYS A 174 -1.78 3.12 -13.85
CA LYS A 174 -3.08 2.92 -14.49
C LYS A 174 -3.63 1.54 -14.20
N ARG A 175 -2.76 0.54 -14.04
CA ARG A 175 -3.14 -0.85 -13.81
C ARG A 175 -3.61 -1.02 -12.36
N ALA A 176 -4.85 -1.47 -12.17
CA ALA A 176 -5.49 -1.58 -10.87
C ALA A 176 -4.72 -2.51 -9.91
N VAL A 177 -4.32 -3.70 -10.36
CA VAL A 177 -3.66 -4.70 -9.50
C VAL A 177 -2.25 -4.23 -9.05
N PRO A 178 -1.34 -3.78 -9.92
CA PRO A 178 -0.06 -3.20 -9.52
C PRO A 178 -0.19 -1.98 -8.60
N TYR A 179 -1.16 -1.09 -8.87
CA TYR A 179 -1.41 0.06 -8.01
C TYR A 179 -1.81 -0.37 -6.59
N LEU A 180 -2.74 -1.33 -6.46
CA LEU A 180 -3.19 -1.83 -5.16
C LEU A 180 -2.10 -2.58 -4.41
N TYR A 181 -1.27 -3.36 -5.10
CA TYR A 181 -0.08 -3.98 -4.51
C TYR A 181 0.90 -2.92 -3.97
N ALA A 182 1.18 -1.88 -4.74
CA ALA A 182 2.05 -0.79 -4.28
C ALA A 182 1.44 -0.02 -3.08
N CYS A 183 0.13 0.17 -3.05
CA CYS A 183 -0.59 0.71 -1.89
C CYS A 183 -0.45 -0.21 -0.67
N TYR A 184 -0.58 -1.53 -0.86
CA TYR A 184 -0.42 -2.53 0.19
C TYR A 184 0.99 -2.47 0.80
N GLN A 185 2.04 -2.39 -0.04
CA GLN A 185 3.42 -2.23 0.43
C GLN A 185 3.59 -0.95 1.26
N ARG A 186 3.10 0.20 0.76
CA ARG A 186 3.16 1.47 1.49
C ARG A 186 2.38 1.42 2.80
N ALA A 187 1.20 0.78 2.82
CA ALA A 187 0.43 0.60 4.05
C ALA A 187 1.17 -0.28 5.07
N LYS A 188 1.80 -1.37 4.62
CA LYS A 188 2.63 -2.24 5.47
C LYS A 188 3.80 -1.47 6.07
N GLU A 189 4.46 -0.62 5.29
CA GLU A 189 5.51 0.26 5.81
C GLU A 189 4.97 1.25 6.84
N GLU A 190 3.84 1.91 6.58
CA GLU A 190 3.22 2.86 7.51
C GLU A 190 2.86 2.20 8.84
N VAL A 191 2.31 0.98 8.84
CA VAL A 191 2.00 0.21 10.05
C VAL A 191 3.20 0.10 10.99
N THR A 192 4.43 0.04 10.45
CA THR A 192 5.66 -0.05 11.27
C THR A 192 6.21 1.29 11.74
N LYS A 193 5.81 2.39 11.09
CA LYS A 193 6.38 3.74 11.30
C LYS A 193 5.47 4.65 12.13
N VAL A 194 4.15 4.46 12.06
CA VAL A 194 3.20 5.38 12.68
C VAL A 194 3.15 5.25 14.21
N PRO A 195 2.86 6.33 14.94
CA PRO A 195 2.57 6.25 16.37
C PRO A 195 1.38 5.34 16.68
N GLU A 196 1.32 4.78 17.89
CA GLU A 196 0.28 3.84 18.34
C GLU A 196 -1.15 4.36 18.07
N LYS A 197 -1.38 5.66 18.27
CA LYS A 197 -2.69 6.29 18.02
C LYS A 197 -3.16 6.27 16.56
N LEU A 198 -2.25 6.09 15.61
CA LEU A 198 -2.57 6.00 14.17
C LEU A 198 -2.51 4.56 13.64
N LEU A 199 -2.09 3.60 14.46
CA LEU A 199 -1.87 2.22 14.03
C LEU A 199 -3.15 1.57 13.49
N SER A 200 -4.28 1.76 14.17
CA SER A 200 -5.58 1.23 13.73
C SER A 200 -5.98 1.75 12.35
N TYR A 201 -5.69 3.01 12.07
CA TYR A 201 -5.94 3.65 10.78
C TYR A 201 -5.03 3.09 9.68
N ALA A 202 -3.73 2.89 9.97
CA ALA A 202 -2.80 2.29 9.02
C ALA A 202 -3.20 0.84 8.68
N VAL A 203 -3.58 0.06 9.70
CA VAL A 203 -4.09 -1.32 9.51
C VAL A 203 -5.39 -1.31 8.69
N ARG A 204 -6.31 -0.37 8.96
CA ARG A 204 -7.54 -0.22 8.14
C ARG A 204 -7.21 0.11 6.69
N CYS A 205 -6.23 0.98 6.42
CA CYS A 205 -5.78 1.27 5.06
C CYS A 205 -5.22 0.02 4.37
N LYS A 206 -4.39 -0.78 5.06
CA LYS A 206 -3.92 -2.06 4.53
C LYS A 206 -5.10 -2.98 4.16
N ASN A 207 -6.07 -3.14 5.06
CA ASN A 207 -7.24 -3.97 4.80
C ASN A 207 -8.10 -3.44 3.63
N LEU A 208 -8.20 -2.12 3.47
CA LEU A 208 -8.86 -1.51 2.32
C LEU A 208 -8.15 -1.83 1.00
N THR A 209 -6.81 -1.89 0.97
CA THR A 209 -6.08 -2.31 -0.25
C THR A 209 -6.43 -3.74 -0.65
N VAL A 210 -6.47 -4.67 0.31
CA VAL A 210 -6.84 -6.08 0.09
C VAL A 210 -8.30 -6.19 -0.35
N SER A 211 -9.21 -5.48 0.31
CA SER A 211 -10.64 -5.46 -0.03
C SER A 211 -10.88 -4.95 -1.45
N ASN A 212 -10.21 -3.86 -1.84
CA ASN A 212 -10.32 -3.32 -3.20
C ASN A 212 -9.71 -4.27 -4.23
N ALA A 213 -8.59 -4.95 -3.93
CA ALA A 213 -8.01 -5.94 -4.84
C ALA A 213 -8.95 -7.11 -5.08
N ARG A 214 -9.67 -7.55 -4.03
CA ARG A 214 -10.74 -8.53 -4.14
C ARG A 214 -11.86 -8.02 -5.06
N THR A 215 -12.36 -6.80 -4.84
CA THR A 215 -13.41 -6.20 -5.68
C THR A 215 -12.98 -6.14 -7.15
N VAL A 216 -11.73 -5.74 -7.42
CA VAL A 216 -11.15 -5.70 -8.77
C VAL A 216 -11.22 -7.06 -9.46
N LEU A 217 -10.91 -8.14 -8.75
CA LEU A 217 -10.91 -9.50 -9.30
C LEU A 217 -12.32 -10.11 -9.43
N LEU A 218 -13.26 -9.72 -8.56
CA LEU A 218 -14.66 -10.17 -8.59
C LEU A 218 -15.49 -9.46 -9.65
N THR A 219 -15.19 -8.19 -9.95
CA THR A 219 -15.97 -7.34 -10.85
C THR A 219 -15.11 -6.66 -11.93
N PRO A 220 -14.29 -7.41 -12.69
CA PRO A 220 -13.33 -6.83 -13.64
C PRO A 220 -13.97 -5.92 -14.71
N GLU A 221 -15.23 -6.18 -15.07
CA GLU A 221 -16.01 -5.46 -16.07
C GLU A 221 -16.19 -3.96 -15.80
N ILE A 222 -16.09 -3.51 -14.54
CA ILE A 222 -16.19 -2.08 -14.21
C ILE A 222 -14.89 -1.31 -14.54
N TYR A 223 -13.77 -2.02 -14.68
CA TYR A 223 -12.45 -1.44 -14.96
C TYR A 223 -12.19 -1.44 -16.47
N ILE A 224 -12.79 -0.48 -17.15
CA ILE A 224 -12.76 -0.37 -18.61
C ILE A 224 -11.31 -0.30 -19.14
N SER A 225 -11.04 -1.02 -20.22
CA SER A 225 -9.70 -1.11 -20.86
C SER A 225 -8.61 -1.73 -19.99
N GLN A 226 -8.97 -2.52 -18.98
CA GLN A 226 -8.04 -3.29 -18.17
C GLN A 226 -8.30 -4.79 -18.27
N ASN A 227 -7.23 -5.59 -18.27
CA ASN A 227 -7.30 -7.04 -18.07
C ASN A 227 -6.68 -7.37 -16.72
N VAL A 228 -7.48 -7.36 -15.66
CA VAL A 228 -6.99 -7.49 -14.28
C VAL A 228 -6.39 -8.88 -14.00
N TYR A 229 -6.89 -9.91 -14.67
CA TYR A 229 -6.36 -11.28 -14.57
C TYR A 229 -4.97 -11.39 -15.20
N GLU A 230 -4.75 -10.68 -16.31
CA GLU A 230 -3.43 -10.55 -16.91
C GLU A 230 -2.47 -9.74 -16.03
N GLN A 231 -2.94 -8.63 -15.45
CA GLN A 231 -2.16 -7.83 -14.51
C GLN A 231 -1.71 -8.64 -13.28
N LEU A 232 -2.55 -9.54 -12.77
CA LEU A 232 -2.17 -10.45 -11.69
C LEU A 232 -1.03 -11.40 -12.10
N LEU A 233 -1.11 -11.96 -13.31
CA LEU A 233 -0.04 -12.81 -13.82
C LEU A 233 1.25 -12.02 -14.09
N ASP A 234 1.13 -10.80 -14.61
CA ASP A 234 2.26 -9.88 -14.81
C ASP A 234 2.94 -9.55 -13.48
N LEU A 235 2.16 -9.28 -12.43
CA LEU A 235 2.70 -9.02 -11.09
C LEU A 235 3.52 -10.20 -10.56
N LEU A 236 3.02 -11.44 -10.71
CA LEU A 236 3.77 -12.65 -10.34
C LEU A 236 5.06 -12.80 -11.16
N LEU A 237 5.01 -12.50 -12.46
CA LEU A 237 6.18 -12.57 -13.34
C LEU A 237 7.23 -11.52 -12.99
N GLU A 238 6.81 -10.28 -12.71
CA GLU A 238 7.66 -9.21 -12.19
C GLU A 238 8.29 -9.63 -10.85
N ALA A 239 7.54 -10.29 -9.97
CA ALA A 239 8.02 -10.77 -8.67
C ALA A 239 9.11 -11.85 -8.79
N VAL A 240 8.91 -12.83 -9.67
CA VAL A 240 9.90 -13.89 -9.96
C VAL A 240 11.17 -13.27 -10.52
N ASN A 241 11.06 -12.36 -11.48
CA ASN A 241 12.22 -11.73 -12.11
C ASN A 241 12.93 -10.72 -11.18
N GLY A 242 12.19 -10.09 -10.27
CA GLY A 242 12.69 -9.08 -9.33
C GLY A 242 13.12 -9.62 -7.96
N ALA A 243 13.00 -10.93 -7.73
CA ALA A 243 13.21 -11.58 -6.43
C ALA A 243 12.35 -10.99 -5.29
N GLN A 244 11.10 -10.64 -5.59
CA GLN A 244 10.09 -10.08 -4.65
C GLN A 244 8.89 -11.02 -4.49
N MET A 245 9.10 -12.32 -4.71
CA MET A 245 8.02 -13.30 -4.70
C MET A 245 7.39 -13.43 -3.31
N GLU A 246 8.16 -13.28 -2.24
CA GLU A 246 7.66 -13.38 -0.87
C GLU A 246 6.62 -12.28 -0.58
N GLU A 247 6.93 -11.04 -0.92
CA GLU A 247 6.05 -9.89 -0.69
C GLU A 247 4.79 -9.94 -1.56
N VAL A 248 4.90 -10.39 -2.81
CA VAL A 248 3.73 -10.58 -3.67
C VAL A 248 2.87 -11.73 -3.15
N VAL A 249 3.45 -12.85 -2.74
CA VAL A 249 2.70 -13.99 -2.20
C VAL A 249 1.98 -13.59 -0.91
N GLU A 250 2.60 -12.83 -0.02
CA GLU A 250 1.95 -12.32 1.20
C GLU A 250 0.68 -11.50 0.88
N PHE A 251 0.78 -10.57 -0.07
CA PHE A 251 -0.38 -9.79 -0.53
C PHE A 251 -1.47 -10.70 -1.12
N LEU A 252 -1.09 -11.66 -1.97
CA LEU A 252 -2.03 -12.56 -2.62
C LEU A 252 -2.72 -13.51 -1.63
N GLU A 253 -2.02 -14.00 -0.61
CA GLU A 253 -2.63 -14.83 0.43
C GLU A 253 -3.73 -14.07 1.18
N GLU A 254 -3.52 -12.79 1.52
CA GLU A 254 -4.58 -11.98 2.14
C GLU A 254 -5.78 -11.78 1.20
N VAL A 255 -5.55 -11.58 -0.11
CA VAL A 255 -6.61 -11.47 -1.12
C VAL A 255 -7.36 -12.79 -1.30
N ILE A 256 -6.65 -13.92 -1.37
CA ILE A 256 -7.23 -15.28 -1.51
C ILE A 256 -8.12 -15.59 -0.32
N VAL A 257 -7.70 -15.30 0.91
CA VAL A 257 -8.53 -15.46 2.11
C VAL A 257 -9.84 -14.69 1.96
N GLY A 258 -9.78 -13.45 1.48
CA GLY A 258 -10.97 -12.62 1.24
C GLY A 258 -11.89 -13.15 0.13
N LEU A 259 -11.34 -13.71 -0.95
CA LEU A 259 -12.08 -14.32 -2.05
C LEU A 259 -12.75 -15.65 -1.65
N LEU A 260 -12.12 -16.43 -0.77
CA LEU A 260 -12.67 -17.69 -0.29
C LEU A 260 -13.81 -17.47 0.71
N ALA A 261 -13.72 -16.40 1.51
CA ALA A 261 -14.74 -16.05 2.51
C ALA A 261 -16.02 -15.49 1.89
N ASP A 262 -15.94 -14.88 0.70
CA ASP A 262 -17.03 -14.16 0.06
C ASP A 262 -17.13 -14.55 -1.43
N GLN A 263 -18.05 -15.47 -1.71
CA GLN A 263 -18.28 -16.03 -3.05
C GLN A 263 -19.67 -15.67 -3.60
N GLU A 264 -20.26 -14.57 -3.13
CA GLU A 264 -21.60 -14.13 -3.59
C GLU A 264 -21.58 -13.64 -5.04
N VAL A 265 -20.49 -12.96 -5.45
CA VAL A 265 -20.36 -12.37 -6.79
C VAL A 265 -19.77 -13.37 -7.78
N ARG A 266 -18.64 -13.99 -7.42
CA ARG A 266 -17.96 -15.05 -8.18
C ARG A 266 -17.26 -15.99 -7.21
N SER A 267 -17.21 -17.26 -7.59
CA SER A 267 -16.39 -18.25 -6.90
C SER A 267 -14.90 -18.00 -7.14
N PHE A 268 -14.06 -18.53 -6.24
CA PHE A 268 -12.60 -18.46 -6.41
C PHE A 268 -12.13 -19.12 -7.71
N GLY A 269 -12.81 -20.20 -8.14
CA GLY A 269 -12.52 -20.86 -9.42
C GLY A 269 -12.77 -19.95 -10.62
N GLU A 270 -13.89 -19.21 -10.63
CA GLU A 270 -14.21 -18.26 -11.70
C GLU A 270 -13.22 -17.09 -11.79
N VAL A 271 -12.56 -16.73 -10.68
CA VAL A 271 -11.47 -15.73 -10.67
C VAL A 271 -10.16 -16.31 -11.22
N MET A 272 -9.83 -17.55 -10.88
CA MET A 272 -8.54 -18.16 -11.24
C MET A 272 -8.50 -18.77 -12.65
N VAL A 273 -9.63 -19.25 -13.19
CA VAL A 273 -9.68 -19.87 -14.52
C VAL A 273 -9.18 -18.92 -15.62
N PRO A 274 -9.60 -17.64 -15.70
CA PRO A 274 -9.07 -16.69 -16.67
C PRO A 274 -7.55 -16.47 -16.54
N VAL A 275 -7.02 -16.49 -15.32
CA VAL A 275 -5.56 -16.37 -15.06
C VAL A 275 -4.84 -17.57 -15.67
N PHE A 276 -5.36 -18.78 -15.50
CA PHE A 276 -4.80 -19.99 -16.10
C PHE A 276 -4.90 -20.01 -17.63
N ASP A 277 -6.00 -19.54 -18.20
CA ASP A 277 -6.16 -19.43 -19.66
C ASP A 277 -5.13 -18.47 -20.27
N ILE A 278 -4.93 -17.31 -19.65
CA ILE A 278 -3.91 -16.33 -20.07
C ILE A 278 -2.50 -16.93 -19.92
N PHE A 279 -2.24 -17.60 -18.80
CA PHE A 279 -0.97 -18.26 -18.53
C PHE A 279 -0.67 -19.36 -19.56
N GLN A 280 -1.63 -20.22 -19.88
CA GLN A 280 -1.50 -21.23 -20.93
C GLN A 280 -1.22 -20.58 -22.29
N GLY A 281 -1.95 -19.51 -22.63
CA GLY A 281 -1.78 -18.76 -23.86
C GLY A 281 -0.36 -18.21 -24.03
N ARG A 282 0.25 -17.71 -22.95
CA ARG A 282 1.63 -17.19 -22.93
C ARG A 282 2.69 -18.27 -23.04
N ILE A 283 2.43 -19.46 -22.49
CA ILE A 283 3.38 -20.59 -22.54
C ILE A 283 3.39 -21.30 -23.89
N LYS A 284 2.25 -21.37 -24.60
CA LYS A 284 2.08 -22.26 -25.76
C LYS A 284 3.13 -22.07 -26.88
N ASP A 285 3.65 -20.85 -27.01
CA ASP A 285 4.56 -20.44 -28.07
C ASP A 285 6.02 -20.38 -27.60
N LEU A 286 6.30 -20.76 -26.34
CA LEU A 286 7.66 -20.77 -25.79
C LEU A 286 8.44 -22.03 -26.17
N ASP A 287 9.76 -21.90 -26.14
CA ASP A 287 10.71 -22.98 -26.36
C ASP A 287 11.66 -23.17 -25.15
N LEU A 288 12.38 -24.29 -25.11
CA LEU A 288 13.28 -24.64 -24.01
C LEU A 288 14.41 -23.63 -23.78
N CYS A 289 14.83 -22.88 -24.79
CA CYS A 289 15.95 -21.95 -24.67
C CYS A 289 15.51 -20.56 -24.19
N GLN A 290 14.21 -20.28 -24.11
CA GLN A 290 13.70 -18.99 -23.67
C GLN A 290 13.69 -18.91 -22.14
N LEU A 291 14.47 -17.97 -21.59
CA LEU A 291 14.53 -17.73 -20.14
C LEU A 291 13.14 -17.48 -19.52
N LEU A 292 12.25 -16.84 -20.28
CA LEU A 292 10.88 -16.55 -19.87
C LEU A 292 10.08 -17.82 -19.51
N LEU A 293 10.36 -18.95 -20.16
CA LEU A 293 9.73 -20.24 -19.82
C LEU A 293 9.99 -20.60 -18.35
N TYR A 294 11.21 -20.42 -17.87
CA TYR A 294 11.60 -20.78 -16.51
C TYR A 294 10.92 -19.90 -15.47
N SER A 295 10.77 -18.60 -15.75
CA SER A 295 9.98 -17.72 -14.88
C SER A 295 8.52 -18.17 -14.81
N TYR A 296 7.91 -18.62 -15.92
CA TYR A 296 6.57 -19.20 -15.89
C TYR A 296 6.52 -20.55 -15.17
N LEU A 297 7.56 -21.39 -15.24
CA LEU A 297 7.61 -22.64 -14.47
C LEU A 297 7.63 -22.39 -12.96
N ASP A 298 8.27 -21.31 -12.50
CA ASP A 298 8.23 -20.90 -11.09
C ASP A 298 6.84 -20.46 -10.66
N ILE A 299 6.12 -19.74 -11.53
CA ILE A 299 4.73 -19.36 -11.29
C ILE A 299 3.83 -20.60 -11.25
N LEU A 300 4.01 -21.56 -12.16
CA LEU A 300 3.27 -22.83 -12.12
C LEU A 300 3.54 -23.61 -10.83
N LEU A 301 4.80 -23.62 -10.37
CA LEU A 301 5.19 -24.26 -9.12
C LEU A 301 4.57 -23.56 -7.90
N TYR A 302 4.46 -22.24 -7.93
CA TYR A 302 3.68 -21.51 -6.93
C TYR A 302 2.21 -21.92 -6.95
N PHE A 303 1.57 -21.92 -8.13
CA PHE A 303 0.17 -22.34 -8.28
C PHE A 303 -0.09 -23.77 -7.80
N SER A 304 0.85 -24.69 -8.02
CA SER A 304 0.71 -26.08 -7.57
C SER A 304 0.92 -26.26 -6.07
N ARG A 305 1.67 -25.35 -5.41
CA ARG A 305 1.95 -25.41 -3.96
C ARG A 305 0.93 -24.66 -3.13
N GLN A 306 0.33 -23.61 -3.67
CA GLN A 306 -0.71 -22.87 -2.98
C GLN A 306 -1.98 -23.72 -2.91
N LYS A 307 -2.47 -23.98 -1.69
CA LYS A 307 -3.50 -24.99 -1.40
C LYS A 307 -4.83 -24.78 -2.13
N ASP A 308 -5.25 -23.54 -2.33
CA ASP A 308 -6.57 -23.24 -2.89
C ASP A 308 -6.49 -23.05 -4.41
N ILE A 309 -5.42 -22.44 -4.92
CA ILE A 309 -5.11 -22.35 -6.34
C ILE A 309 -4.92 -23.75 -6.93
N SER A 310 -4.17 -24.64 -6.24
CA SER A 310 -3.90 -26.00 -6.72
C SER A 310 -5.17 -26.84 -6.93
N LYS A 311 -6.21 -26.65 -6.11
CA LYS A 311 -7.50 -27.32 -6.30
C LYS A 311 -8.15 -26.90 -7.62
N VAL A 312 -8.22 -25.60 -7.88
CA VAL A 312 -8.75 -25.08 -9.16
C VAL A 312 -7.88 -25.52 -10.32
N LEU A 313 -6.55 -25.55 -10.14
CA LEU A 313 -5.61 -25.99 -11.15
C LEU A 313 -5.86 -27.45 -11.56
N VAL A 314 -6.10 -28.36 -10.61
CA VAL A 314 -6.39 -29.79 -10.89
C VAL A 314 -7.65 -29.96 -11.74
N GLU A 315 -8.67 -29.16 -11.48
CA GLU A 315 -9.90 -29.13 -12.29
C GLU A 315 -9.64 -28.54 -13.68
N HIS A 316 -8.85 -27.46 -13.75
CA HIS A 316 -8.53 -26.76 -14.99
C HIS A 316 -7.66 -27.59 -15.95
N ILE A 317 -6.76 -28.43 -15.45
CA ILE A 317 -5.89 -29.28 -16.29
C ILE A 317 -6.57 -30.55 -16.82
N GLN A 318 -7.87 -30.75 -16.54
CA GLN A 318 -8.59 -31.88 -17.11
C GLN A 318 -8.79 -31.69 -18.63
N PRO A 319 -8.57 -32.73 -19.45
CA PRO A 319 -8.83 -32.63 -20.88
C PRO A 319 -10.33 -32.48 -21.14
N LYS A 320 -10.68 -31.69 -22.15
CA LYS A 320 -12.08 -31.52 -22.60
C LYS A 320 -12.75 -32.84 -22.97
N ASP A 321 -11.97 -33.79 -23.48
CA ASP A 321 -12.40 -35.16 -23.77
C ASP A 321 -11.33 -36.15 -23.29
N PRO A 322 -11.52 -36.80 -22.13
CA PRO A 322 -10.59 -37.77 -21.57
C PRO A 322 -10.40 -39.03 -22.44
N SER A 323 -11.31 -39.32 -23.36
CA SER A 323 -11.18 -40.47 -24.27
C SER A 323 -10.22 -40.20 -25.44
N ASN A 324 -9.84 -38.94 -25.66
CA ASN A 324 -8.96 -38.50 -26.72
C ASN A 324 -7.60 -38.05 -26.18
N GLY A 325 -6.59 -38.91 -26.34
CA GLY A 325 -5.22 -38.65 -25.88
C GLY A 325 -4.62 -37.32 -26.38
N LEU A 326 -5.03 -36.83 -27.56
CA LEU A 326 -4.53 -35.54 -28.10
C LEU A 326 -5.03 -34.34 -27.29
N GLN A 327 -6.14 -34.46 -26.55
CA GLN A 327 -6.67 -33.36 -25.74
C GLN A 327 -5.82 -33.12 -24.50
N TYR A 328 -5.09 -34.11 -24.00
CA TYR A 328 -4.18 -33.95 -22.87
C TYR A 328 -3.06 -32.95 -23.19
N GLN A 329 -2.55 -32.92 -24.43
CA GLN A 329 -1.52 -31.94 -24.84
C GLN A 329 -2.05 -30.51 -24.91
N LYS A 330 -3.38 -30.33 -24.95
CA LYS A 330 -4.04 -29.02 -25.04
C LYS A 330 -4.45 -28.45 -23.68
N THR A 331 -4.20 -29.15 -22.58
CA THR A 331 -4.40 -28.60 -21.23
C THR A 331 -3.24 -27.70 -20.86
N LEU A 332 -3.36 -26.91 -19.80
CA LEU A 332 -2.25 -26.07 -19.31
C LEU A 332 -1.00 -26.91 -19.01
N LEU A 333 -1.14 -27.98 -18.21
CA LEU A 333 -0.02 -28.87 -17.91
C LEU A 333 0.50 -29.59 -19.16
N GLY A 334 -0.39 -30.03 -20.04
CA GLY A 334 -0.02 -30.62 -21.32
C GLY A 334 0.79 -29.66 -22.20
N THR A 335 0.43 -28.38 -22.21
CA THR A 335 1.14 -27.34 -22.97
C THR A 335 2.58 -27.22 -22.49
N VAL A 336 2.79 -27.20 -21.17
CA VAL A 336 4.13 -27.17 -20.55
C VAL A 336 4.93 -28.44 -20.86
N LEU A 337 4.33 -29.62 -20.66
CA LEU A 337 5.00 -30.90 -20.86
C LEU A 337 5.26 -31.22 -22.34
N ASN A 338 4.56 -30.56 -23.26
CA ASN A 338 4.76 -30.69 -24.70
C ASN A 338 5.89 -29.79 -25.24
N ILE A 339 6.51 -28.95 -24.39
CA ILE A 339 7.69 -28.18 -24.79
C ILE A 339 8.88 -29.15 -24.88
N SER A 340 9.40 -29.31 -26.10
CA SER A 340 10.44 -30.27 -26.40
C SER A 340 11.37 -29.76 -27.51
N CYS A 341 12.57 -30.32 -27.56
CA CYS A 341 13.48 -30.14 -28.69
C CYS A 341 13.12 -31.03 -29.89
N LEU A 342 12.04 -31.83 -29.82
CA LEU A 342 11.60 -32.70 -30.91
C LEU A 342 10.64 -31.99 -31.87
N LEU A 343 10.60 -32.47 -33.12
CA LEU A 343 9.66 -31.99 -34.14
C LEU A 343 8.20 -32.26 -33.71
N LYS A 344 7.37 -31.23 -33.75
CA LYS A 344 5.93 -31.34 -33.48
C LYS A 344 5.18 -32.05 -34.61
N THR A 345 5.63 -31.86 -35.85
CA THR A 345 5.01 -32.48 -37.04
C THR A 345 6.02 -33.37 -37.77
N PRO A 346 5.86 -34.70 -37.74
CA PRO A 346 6.73 -35.61 -38.46
C PRO A 346 6.76 -35.30 -39.97
N GLY A 347 7.95 -35.17 -40.55
CA GLY A 347 8.14 -35.00 -42.00
C GLY A 347 8.05 -33.56 -42.51
N VAL A 348 7.77 -32.58 -41.66
CA VAL A 348 7.88 -31.16 -42.04
C VAL A 348 9.31 -30.68 -41.75
N VAL A 349 10.00 -30.18 -42.77
CA VAL A 349 11.29 -29.49 -42.63
C VAL A 349 11.03 -28.09 -42.10
N GLU A 350 10.50 -27.99 -40.89
CA GLU A 350 10.52 -26.73 -40.16
C GLU A 350 11.98 -26.39 -39.84
N SER A 351 12.34 -25.12 -39.90
CA SER A 351 13.65 -24.64 -39.46
C SER A 351 13.79 -24.99 -37.98
N HIS A 352 14.45 -26.11 -37.70
CA HIS A 352 14.59 -26.63 -36.35
C HIS A 352 15.41 -25.63 -35.53
N GLY A 353 14.79 -25.00 -34.53
CA GLY A 353 15.46 -24.00 -33.68
C GLY A 353 16.69 -24.57 -32.96
N PHE A 354 16.64 -25.87 -32.62
CA PHE A 354 17.72 -26.56 -31.90
C PHE A 354 18.72 -27.35 -32.76
N PHE A 355 18.49 -27.63 -34.05
CA PHE A 355 19.39 -28.45 -34.88
C PHE A 355 19.42 -27.89 -36.30
N LEU A 356 20.37 -26.99 -36.57
CA LEU A 356 20.51 -26.37 -37.88
C LEU A 356 21.18 -27.36 -38.85
N ASN A 357 20.42 -27.86 -39.83
CA ASN A 357 20.89 -28.80 -40.87
C ASN A 357 21.60 -30.05 -40.30
N PRO A 358 20.91 -30.91 -39.52
CA PRO A 358 21.53 -32.05 -38.84
C PRO A 358 22.25 -33.02 -39.81
N SER A 359 21.80 -33.11 -41.07
CA SER A 359 22.47 -33.93 -42.11
C SER A 359 23.79 -33.35 -42.64
N ARG A 360 24.12 -32.09 -42.30
CA ARG A 360 25.34 -31.38 -42.73
C ARG A 360 26.28 -31.07 -41.57
N SER A 361 25.82 -31.21 -40.33
CA SER A 361 26.62 -30.98 -39.13
C SER A 361 27.61 -32.13 -38.89
N SER A 362 28.78 -31.81 -38.37
CA SER A 362 29.75 -32.83 -37.95
C SER A 362 29.26 -33.56 -36.68
N PRO A 363 29.73 -34.80 -36.43
CA PRO A 363 29.38 -35.53 -35.20
C PRO A 363 29.78 -34.81 -33.91
N GLN A 364 30.82 -33.97 -33.95
CA GLN A 364 31.26 -33.18 -32.79
C GLN A 364 30.29 -32.02 -32.53
N GLU A 365 29.88 -31.29 -33.57
CA GLU A 365 28.90 -30.21 -33.46
C GLU A 365 27.55 -30.73 -32.95
N MET A 366 27.10 -31.89 -33.47
CA MET A 366 25.88 -32.54 -32.98
C MET A 366 25.96 -32.88 -31.49
N LYS A 367 27.08 -33.46 -31.03
CA LYS A 367 27.27 -33.78 -29.60
C LYS A 367 27.28 -32.54 -28.70
N ILE A 368 27.90 -31.45 -29.15
CA ILE A 368 27.91 -30.18 -28.40
C ILE A 368 26.48 -29.63 -28.31
N GLN A 369 25.74 -29.66 -29.42
CA GLN A 369 24.36 -29.19 -29.49
C GLN A 369 23.43 -30.02 -28.59
N GLU A 370 23.53 -31.35 -28.64
CA GLU A 370 22.83 -32.27 -27.73
C GLU A 370 23.18 -31.96 -26.26
N SER A 371 24.46 -31.81 -25.94
CA SER A 371 24.92 -31.49 -24.59
C SER A 371 24.33 -30.18 -24.08
N ASN A 372 24.26 -29.15 -24.93
CA ASN A 372 23.66 -27.86 -24.57
C ASN A 372 22.15 -27.99 -24.31
N ILE A 373 21.42 -28.72 -25.16
CA ILE A 373 19.99 -29.00 -24.97
C ILE A 373 19.76 -29.76 -23.66
N HIS A 374 20.61 -30.76 -23.37
CA HIS A 374 20.51 -31.51 -22.12
C HIS A 374 20.76 -30.64 -20.89
N GLN A 375 21.75 -29.74 -20.91
CA GLN A 375 21.99 -28.81 -19.81
C GLN A 375 20.78 -27.89 -19.56
N VAL A 376 20.17 -27.39 -20.64
CA VAL A 376 18.97 -26.54 -20.59
C VAL A 376 17.73 -27.33 -20.15
N SER A 377 17.59 -28.60 -20.55
CA SER A 377 16.45 -29.45 -20.17
C SER A 377 16.55 -29.97 -18.72
N PHE A 378 17.77 -30.13 -18.20
CA PHE A 378 18.04 -30.61 -16.84
C PHE A 378 18.31 -29.50 -15.82
N THR A 379 18.12 -28.23 -16.17
CA THR A 379 18.09 -27.18 -15.14
C THR A 379 17.08 -27.58 -14.06
N GLN A 380 17.57 -27.57 -12.82
CA GLN A 380 16.97 -28.12 -11.61
C GLN A 380 15.49 -27.72 -11.41
N GLN A 381 15.07 -26.56 -11.95
CA GLN A 381 13.70 -26.07 -12.00
C GLN A 381 12.71 -27.10 -12.57
N LEU A 382 12.94 -27.61 -13.79
CA LEU A 382 11.93 -28.38 -14.53
C LEU A 382 11.66 -29.73 -13.84
N CYS A 383 12.73 -30.38 -13.36
CA CYS A 383 12.63 -31.59 -12.54
C CYS A 383 11.96 -31.31 -11.17
N SER A 384 12.23 -30.16 -10.54
CA SER A 384 11.61 -29.79 -9.25
C SER A 384 10.13 -29.46 -9.39
N THR A 385 9.73 -28.86 -10.51
CA THR A 385 8.33 -28.57 -10.85
C THR A 385 7.56 -29.87 -11.09
N ILE A 386 8.12 -30.80 -11.88
CA ILE A 386 7.50 -32.12 -12.11
C ILE A 386 7.41 -32.94 -10.80
N SER A 387 8.46 -32.92 -9.97
CA SER A 387 8.46 -33.60 -8.66
C SER A 387 7.50 -32.94 -7.67
N GLY A 388 7.19 -31.65 -7.82
CA GLY A 388 6.19 -30.96 -7.02
C GLY A 388 4.75 -31.42 -7.30
N PHE A 389 4.49 -32.00 -8.48
CA PHE A 389 3.19 -32.57 -8.84
C PHE A 389 2.99 -34.02 -8.37
N THR A 390 4.03 -34.69 -7.86
CA THR A 390 3.88 -36.02 -7.25
C THR A 390 3.45 -35.88 -5.80
N LEU A 391 2.14 -35.98 -5.58
CA LEU A 391 1.41 -36.37 -4.36
C LEU A 391 2.03 -35.89 -3.03
N SER A 392 1.49 -34.78 -2.52
CA SER A 392 1.27 -34.65 -1.08
C SER A 392 -0.02 -35.42 -0.77
N ASP A 393 0.12 -36.59 -0.15
CA ASP A 393 -1.00 -37.33 0.46
C ASP A 393 -1.62 -36.56 1.63
#